data_AF-A0A9X2YD11-F1
#
_entry.id   AF-A0A9X2YD11-F1
#
_cell.length_a   1.000
_cell.length_b   1.000
_cell.length_c   1.000
_cell.angle_alpha   90.00
_cell.angle_beta   90.00
_cell.angle_gamma   90.00
#
_symmetry.space_group_name_H-M   'P 1'
#
loop_
_entity.id
_entity.type
_entity.pdbx_description
1 polymer ?
#
loop_
_entity_poly.entity_id
_entity_poly.type
_entity_poly.pdbx_seq_one_letter_code
_entity_poly.pdbx_strand_id
1 'polypeptide(L)' 'AHEGAKFWAGVCAELANRGVKDILIVCTDGLTGFAEAVEATWPQTTVQTSSINNGWAGMVSAFTCTTT' A
#
# COMPACT_ATOMS: atom_id res chain seq x y z
N ALA A 1 -1.16 17.98 -8.58
CA ALA A 1 -0.46 16.74 -8.93
C ALA A 1 -1.40 15.59 -8.60
N HIS A 2 -1.68 14.72 -9.56
CA HIS A 2 -2.84 13.82 -9.53
C HIS A 2 -2.45 12.48 -8.89
N GLU A 3 -2.40 12.44 -7.55
CA GLU A 3 -2.15 11.23 -6.73
C GLU A 3 -3.34 10.23 -6.79
N GLY A 4 -3.87 9.99 -7.99
CA GLY A 4 -4.97 9.06 -8.24
C GLY A 4 -4.47 7.65 -8.54
N ALA A 5 -5.41 6.69 -8.67
CA ALA A 5 -5.15 5.26 -8.87
C ALA A 5 -4.05 4.94 -9.91
N LYS A 6 -3.98 5.68 -11.03
CA LYS A 6 -2.96 5.48 -12.06
C LYS A 6 -1.52 5.76 -11.60
N PHE A 7 -1.33 6.74 -10.72
CA PHE A 7 -0.03 7.06 -10.18
C PHE A 7 0.47 5.91 -9.29
N TRP A 8 -0.38 5.46 -8.38
CA TRP A 8 -0.08 4.38 -7.45
C TRP A 8 0.13 3.03 -8.15
N ALA A 9 -0.63 2.74 -9.20
CA ALA A 9 -0.40 1.56 -10.04
C ALA A 9 1.00 1.58 -10.70
N GLY A 10 1.45 2.75 -11.16
CA GLY A 10 2.81 2.92 -11.69
C GLY A 10 3.89 2.63 -10.63
N VAL A 11 3.71 3.16 -9.42
CA VAL A 11 4.64 2.92 -8.29
C VAL A 11 4.67 1.42 -7.91
N CYS A 12 3.51 0.76 -7.81
CA CYS A 12 3.45 -0.67 -7.47
C CYS A 12 4.12 -1.53 -8.55
N ALA A 13 3.91 -1.19 -9.83
CA ALA A 13 4.57 -1.88 -10.94
C ALA A 13 6.10 -1.69 -10.92
N GLU A 14 6.61 -0.50 -10.60
CA GLU A 14 8.05 -0.28 -10.44
C GLU A 14 8.63 -1.12 -9.30
N LEU A 15 7.94 -1.19 -8.15
CA LEU A 15 8.37 -2.00 -7.01
C LEU A 15 8.40 -3.49 -7.36
N ALA A 16 7.38 -4.01 -8.04
CA ALA A 16 7.37 -5.38 -8.53
C ALA A 16 8.53 -5.65 -9.50
N ASN A 17 8.80 -4.73 -10.44
CA ASN A 17 9.92 -4.82 -11.37
C ASN A 17 11.30 -4.76 -10.70
N ARG A 18 11.40 -4.15 -9.52
CA ARG A 18 12.63 -4.14 -8.69
C ARG A 18 12.80 -5.41 -7.86
N GLY A 19 11.88 -6.36 -7.94
CA GLY A 19 11.96 -7.66 -7.27
C GLY A 19 11.11 -7.78 -6.00
N VAL A 20 10.21 -6.84 -5.72
CA VAL A 20 9.23 -7.01 -4.63
C VAL A 20 8.17 -8.02 -5.07
N LYS A 21 8.31 -9.26 -4.60
CA LYS A 21 7.42 -10.35 -4.98
C LYS A 21 6.13 -10.38 -4.19
N ASP A 22 6.18 -9.99 -2.93
CA ASP A 22 5.03 -10.07 -2.05
C ASP A 22 5.05 -8.97 -0.99
N ILE A 23 3.85 -8.56 -0.59
CA ILE A 23 3.65 -7.61 0.50
C ILE A 23 2.59 -8.21 1.41
N LEU A 24 2.92 -8.42 2.67
CA LEU A 24 1.99 -9.05 3.61
C LEU A 24 0.97 -8.04 4.16
N ILE A 25 1.44 -6.84 4.50
CA ILE A 25 0.62 -5.79 5.11
C ILE A 25 0.99 -4.44 4.51
N VAL A 26 -0.02 -3.67 4.11
CA VAL A 26 0.12 -2.27 3.69
C VAL A 26 -0.75 -1.39 4.58
N CYS A 27 -0.17 -0.33 5.14
CA CYS A 27 -0.89 0.68 5.88
C CYS A 27 -1.06 1.93 5.00
N THR A 28 -2.29 2.37 4.76
CA THR A 28 -2.60 3.55 3.93
C THR A 28 -3.38 4.60 4.74
N ASP A 29 -3.01 5.87 4.60
CA ASP A 29 -3.69 7.00 5.27
C ASP A 29 -4.92 7.50 4.48
N GLY A 30 -5.70 6.57 3.93
CA GLY A 30 -6.85 6.91 3.10
C GLY A 30 -6.49 7.47 1.71
N LEU A 31 -5.31 7.13 1.18
CA LEU A 31 -4.91 7.51 -0.18
C LEU A 31 -5.83 6.86 -1.23
N THR A 32 -6.58 7.68 -1.95
CA THR A 32 -7.52 7.23 -2.99
C THR A 32 -6.82 6.48 -4.11
N GLY A 33 -7.18 5.22 -4.33
CA GLY A 33 -6.64 4.38 -5.40
C GLY A 33 -5.30 3.70 -5.09
N PHE A 34 -4.72 3.92 -3.91
CA PHE A 34 -3.51 3.19 -3.50
C PHE A 34 -3.82 1.74 -3.09
N ALA A 35 -4.89 1.52 -2.33
CA ALA A 35 -5.36 0.19 -1.97
C ALA A 35 -5.64 -0.68 -3.21
N GLU A 36 -6.38 -0.13 -4.18
CA GLU A 36 -6.70 -0.80 -5.44
C GLU A 36 -5.44 -1.16 -6.24
N ALA A 37 -4.44 -0.27 -6.26
CA ALA A 37 -3.17 -0.52 -6.95
C ALA A 37 -2.35 -1.65 -6.29
N VAL A 38 -2.35 -1.69 -4.95
CA VAL A 38 -1.68 -2.72 -4.17
C VAL A 38 -2.37 -4.07 -4.36
N GLU A 39 -3.69 -4.15 -4.21
CA GLU A 39 -4.45 -5.39 -4.40
C GLU A 39 -4.34 -5.93 -5.84
N ALA A 40 -4.22 -5.03 -6.83
CA ALA A 40 -3.99 -5.42 -8.22
C ALA A 40 -2.59 -5.99 -8.48
N THR A 41 -1.57 -5.57 -7.71
CA THR A 41 -0.17 -6.01 -7.87
C THR A 41 0.15 -7.22 -6.99
N TRP A 42 -0.31 -7.20 -5.75
CA TRP A 42 -0.11 -8.23 -4.72
C TRP A 42 -1.46 -8.60 -4.09
N PRO A 43 -2.18 -9.59 -4.66
CA PRO A 43 -3.54 -9.94 -4.23
C PRO A 43 -3.60 -10.63 -2.86
N GLN A 44 -2.45 -10.98 -2.25
CA GLN A 44 -2.37 -11.57 -0.91
C GLN A 44 -2.09 -10.51 0.18
N THR A 45 -1.94 -9.25 -0.20
CA THR A 45 -1.65 -8.16 0.73
C THR A 45 -2.87 -7.79 1.56
N THR A 46 -2.66 -7.68 2.87
CA THR A 46 -3.66 -7.12 3.77
C THR A 46 -3.53 -5.60 3.81
N VAL A 47 -4.52 -4.87 3.28
CA VAL A 47 -4.54 -3.40 3.33
C VAL A 47 -5.24 -2.94 4.62
N GLN A 48 -4.54 -2.17 5.45
CA GLN A 48 -5.06 -1.49 6.61
C GLN A 48 -5.17 0.00 6.33
N THR A 49 -6.40 0.53 6.39
CA THR A 49 -6.63 1.97 6.24
C THR A 49 -6.62 2.63 7.60
N SER A 50 -5.53 3.30 7.95
CA SER A 50 -5.53 4.22 9.08
C SER A 50 -6.22 5.49 8.60
N SER A 51 -7.44 5.72 9.05
CA SER A 51 -7.99 7.08 8.95
C SER A 51 -7.38 7.87 10.11
N ILE A 52 -6.55 8.88 9.82
CA ILE A 52 -6.06 9.83 10.83
C ILE A 52 -7.18 10.44 11.69
N ASN A 53 -8.44 10.36 11.25
CA ASN A 53 -9.61 10.95 11.92
C ASN A 53 -10.31 10.08 12.98
N ASN A 54 -9.90 8.84 13.26
CA ASN A 54 -10.55 8.02 14.30
C ASN A 54 -9.56 7.47 15.33
N GLY A 55 -9.11 8.33 16.26
CA GLY A 55 -8.85 8.00 17.66
C GLY A 55 -7.78 6.95 18.05
N TRP A 56 -7.12 6.27 17.11
CA TRP A 56 -6.08 5.28 17.41
C TRP A 56 -4.71 5.72 16.90
N ALA A 57 -4.12 6.68 17.60
CA ALA A 57 -2.69 6.92 17.59
C ALA A 57 -1.97 5.76 18.31
N GLY A 58 -1.76 4.63 17.63
CA GLY A 58 -1.15 3.47 18.27
C GLY A 58 -0.51 2.42 17.36
N MET A 59 -0.76 2.44 16.05
CA MET A 59 -0.07 1.53 15.12
C MET A 59 0.90 2.31 14.25
N VAL A 60 2.16 2.14 14.62
CA VAL A 60 3.39 2.46 13.89
C VAL A 60 3.18 2.31 12.38
N SER A 61 3.59 3.32 11.60
CA SER A 61 3.74 3.21 10.14
C SER A 61 4.77 2.11 9.82
N ALA A 62 4.31 0.87 9.72
CA ALA A 62 5.16 -0.26 9.40
C ALA A 62 4.91 -0.67 7.95
N PHE A 63 5.83 -0.26 7.07
CA PHE A 63 6.07 -0.99 5.83
C PHE A 63 6.75 -2.31 6.20
N THR A 64 6.01 -3.39 6.43
CA THR A 64 6.62 -4.72 6.51
C THR A 64 6.79 -5.30 5.11
N CYS A 65 7.82 -4.78 4.43
CA CYS A 65 8.42 -5.44 3.28
C CYS A 65 9.05 -6.75 3.76
N THR A 66 8.43 -7.89 3.45
CA THR A 66 9.06 -9.20 3.66
C THR A 66 9.51 -9.70 2.30
N THR A 67 10.75 -9.40 1.92
CA THR A 67 11.37 -9.92 0.70
C THR A 67 11.72 -11.39 0.93
N THR A 68 11.15 -12.31 0.15
CA THR A 68 11.65 -13.69 0.02
C THR A 68 12.19 -13.93 -1.39
#